data_AF-A0A9W7FQ43-F1
#
_entry.id   AF-A0A9W7FQ43-F1
#
_cell.length_a   1.000
_cell.length_b   1.000
_cell.length_c   1.000
_cell.angle_alpha   90.00
_cell.angle_beta   90.00
_cell.angle_gamma   90.00
#
_symmetry.space_group_name_H-M   'P 1'
#
loop_
_entity.id
_entity.type
_entity.pdbx_description
1 polymer ?
#
loop_
_entity_poly.entity_id
_entity_poly.type
_entity_poly.pdbx_seq_one_letter_code
_entity_poly.pdbx_strand_id
1 'polypeptide(L)'
;MSSPPVPTAKKLKTSINTSSTPSPPPPNPTSSKTVPKITPHSIDTYVVNLPSNLRQHLSNHFSDVEINRIQGCYKLAPTRTVFRQVTPCVTGQVPPSPATPDFTLLPVPESAVTALPQIPSVYLTSPPTTSTTPTPCPSFSTASSSLLTSPTIIVDRICAEAVLRGSTIFNPGILASNGDIVKGCEVYVWGDVTEPGGAGKTEGGKDKKNNRGCKIPHFQGDIIYLGIGCVEVSKQSDFFRLSTGTGVTMISLVTGSTPMSLNELDTTKWFCQNLPSLVPAYSLSQSITDSNALILDMCSAPGGKTSHIAGLSKGSLVFANDRSKKKMIRVRKLMKKQGFDNVKCISADATKLCSETENTNTEIKSLLSQHPPNPTTGLHTTLKTLPPSSFTHILLDPPCSALGLRPRLHIPDGDDVKQYSVYQRGFVDQAIKLLKPGGTLCYSTCTYNPEENEGVTAFILKKYKEMELVDVGVGLGKMGVEWEGLTEEDRRKVRRFDWCDEEEREDMAGSSIGFFVARFVKNK
;
A
#
# COMPACT_ATOMS: atom_id res chain seq x y z
N MET A 1 -30.47 -54.68 21.37
CA MET A 1 -31.94 -54.74 21.32
C MET A 1 -32.47 -54.24 22.65
N SER A 2 -33.01 -53.03 22.70
CA SER A 2 -33.90 -52.53 23.76
C SER A 2 -34.22 -51.06 23.48
N SER A 3 -35.34 -50.85 22.81
CA SER A 3 -36.06 -49.57 22.63
C SER A 3 -36.98 -49.33 23.87
N PRO A 4 -37.72 -48.21 23.96
CA PRO A 4 -37.65 -47.21 25.04
C PRO A 4 -38.88 -47.21 25.98
N PRO A 5 -38.97 -46.30 26.97
CA PRO A 5 -40.23 -46.03 27.68
C PRO A 5 -40.92 -44.74 27.18
N VAL A 6 -42.25 -44.82 27.09
CA VAL A 6 -43.24 -43.73 26.96
C VAL A 6 -44.38 -44.06 27.95
N PRO A 7 -45.36 -43.18 28.23
CA PRO A 7 -45.39 -42.09 29.22
C PRO A 7 -46.40 -42.34 30.36
N THR A 8 -46.37 -41.53 31.43
CA THR A 8 -47.43 -41.50 32.46
C THR A 8 -48.29 -40.24 32.40
N ALA A 9 -49.57 -40.44 32.73
CA ALA A 9 -50.72 -39.66 32.31
C ALA A 9 -51.16 -38.53 33.27
N LYS A 10 -52.00 -37.68 32.66
CA LYS A 10 -52.80 -36.54 33.15
C LYS A 10 -53.48 -36.74 34.51
N LYS A 11 -53.57 -35.65 35.28
CA LYS A 11 -54.68 -35.38 36.20
C LYS A 11 -55.38 -34.07 35.80
N LEU A 12 -56.66 -34.18 35.48
CA LEU A 12 -57.65 -33.10 35.37
C LEU A 12 -57.93 -32.52 36.76
N LYS A 13 -58.01 -31.19 36.87
CA LYS A 13 -58.88 -30.50 37.82
C LYS A 13 -59.54 -29.31 37.12
N THR A 14 -60.86 -29.38 37.07
CA THR A 14 -61.81 -28.36 36.68
C THR A 14 -62.10 -27.45 37.88
N SER A 15 -62.08 -26.12 37.69
CA SER A 15 -62.97 -25.21 38.42
C SER A 15 -63.04 -23.81 37.80
N ILE A 16 -64.21 -23.53 37.21
CA ILE A 16 -65.03 -22.32 37.33
C ILE A 16 -64.46 -20.97 36.82
N ASN A 17 -65.08 -20.52 35.73
CA ASN A 17 -65.07 -19.17 35.16
C ASN A 17 -65.82 -18.17 36.07
N THR A 18 -65.21 -17.02 36.33
CA THR A 18 -65.93 -15.76 36.59
C THR A 18 -65.34 -14.67 35.71
N SER A 19 -66.21 -14.06 34.92
CA SER A 19 -65.97 -13.05 33.91
C SER A 19 -65.56 -11.70 34.51
N SER A 20 -64.44 -11.14 34.06
CA SER A 20 -64.16 -9.71 34.12
C SER A 20 -63.49 -9.27 32.82
N THR A 21 -64.16 -8.37 32.10
CA THR A 21 -63.68 -7.69 30.88
C THR A 21 -62.33 -7.01 31.10
N PRO A 22 -61.31 -7.23 30.25
CA PRO A 22 -60.06 -6.47 30.31
C PRO A 22 -60.21 -5.12 29.60
N SER A 23 -59.88 -4.05 30.32
CA SER A 23 -59.65 -2.70 29.81
C SER A 23 -58.53 -2.66 28.75
N PRO A 24 -58.58 -1.74 27.78
CA PRO A 24 -57.59 -1.66 26.71
C PRO A 24 -56.19 -1.36 27.27
N PRO A 25 -55.12 -1.89 26.65
CA PRO A 25 -53.74 -1.64 27.10
C PRO A 25 -53.39 -0.15 26.93
N PRO A 26 -52.56 0.42 27.81
CA PRO A 26 -52.09 1.79 27.65
C PRO A 26 -51.27 1.91 26.35
N PRO A 27 -51.29 3.08 25.69
CA PRO A 27 -50.52 3.29 24.48
C PRO A 27 -49.03 3.04 24.75
N ASN A 28 -48.40 2.24 23.88
CA ASN A 28 -46.97 1.98 23.92
C ASN A 28 -46.20 3.30 24.03
N PRO A 29 -45.18 3.40 24.92
CA PRO A 29 -44.31 4.56 24.94
C PRO A 29 -43.68 4.68 23.56
N THR A 30 -43.83 5.88 22.99
CA THR A 30 -43.21 6.33 21.75
C THR A 30 -41.80 5.79 21.63
N SER A 31 -41.52 5.15 20.50
CA SER A 31 -40.18 4.69 20.13
C SER A 31 -39.20 5.85 20.32
N SER A 32 -38.33 5.73 21.33
CA SER A 32 -37.19 6.61 21.48
C SER A 32 -36.40 6.50 20.18
N LYS A 33 -36.38 7.56 19.38
CA LYS A 33 -35.51 7.66 18.20
C LYS A 33 -34.10 7.36 18.68
N THR A 34 -33.56 6.20 18.30
CA THR A 34 -32.16 5.84 18.53
C THR A 34 -31.29 6.93 17.92
N VAL A 35 -30.65 7.72 18.77
CA VAL A 35 -29.68 8.73 18.35
C VAL A 35 -28.56 8.02 17.58
N PRO A 36 -28.16 8.50 16.39
CA PRO A 36 -27.04 7.91 15.66
C PRO A 36 -25.79 7.92 16.54
N LYS A 37 -25.17 6.76 16.77
CA LYS A 37 -23.87 6.64 17.46
C LYS A 37 -22.71 6.85 16.47
N ILE A 38 -22.81 7.88 15.64
CA ILE A 38 -21.81 8.23 14.64
C ILE A 38 -21.10 9.50 15.10
N THR A 39 -19.77 9.48 15.10
CA THR A 39 -18.94 10.65 15.37
C THR A 39 -18.29 11.11 14.07
N PRO A 40 -18.73 12.24 13.47
CA PRO A 40 -18.13 12.76 12.26
C PRO A 40 -16.87 13.58 12.56
N HIS A 41 -15.83 13.40 11.74
CA HIS A 41 -14.56 14.11 11.82
C HIS A 41 -14.24 14.85 10.52
N SER A 42 -13.64 16.04 10.65
CA SER A 42 -12.96 16.71 9.53
C SER A 42 -11.56 16.12 9.34
N ILE A 43 -11.05 16.14 8.10
CA ILE A 43 -9.66 15.76 7.83
C ILE A 43 -8.66 16.61 8.62
N ASP A 44 -8.97 17.90 8.84
CA ASP A 44 -8.07 18.83 9.52
C ASP A 44 -7.96 18.52 11.02
N THR A 45 -9.07 18.16 11.65
CA THR A 45 -9.15 17.88 13.10
C THR A 45 -8.86 16.42 13.44
N TYR A 46 -9.02 15.50 12.50
CA TYR A 46 -8.79 14.08 12.74
C TYR A 46 -7.31 13.81 13.04
N VAL A 47 -7.02 13.11 14.13
CA VAL A 47 -5.65 12.70 14.49
C VAL A 47 -5.57 11.20 14.42
N VAL A 48 -4.58 10.70 13.67
CA VAL A 48 -4.31 9.26 13.62
C VAL A 48 -3.60 8.89 14.91
N ASN A 49 -4.22 8.06 15.74
CA ASN A 49 -3.61 7.62 16.99
C ASN A 49 -2.43 6.69 16.72
N LEU A 50 -1.31 6.96 17.41
CA LEU A 50 -0.17 6.05 17.46
C LEU A 50 -0.31 5.17 18.70
N PRO A 51 -0.27 3.84 18.55
CA PRO A 51 -0.19 2.92 19.68
C PRO A 51 0.94 3.32 20.64
N SER A 52 0.70 3.21 21.95
CA SER A 52 1.67 3.68 22.97
C SER A 52 3.03 2.99 22.87
N ASN A 53 3.04 1.69 22.58
CA ASN A 53 4.25 0.91 22.33
C ASN A 53 5.01 1.40 21.09
N LEU A 54 4.30 1.73 20.00
CA LEU A 54 4.91 2.28 18.79
C LEU A 54 5.48 3.68 19.04
N ARG A 55 4.74 4.53 19.77
CA ARG A 55 5.23 5.88 20.12
C ARG A 55 6.49 5.81 20.97
N GLN A 56 6.50 4.96 22.00
CA GLN A 56 7.67 4.72 22.85
C GLN A 56 8.85 4.14 22.06
N HIS A 57 8.57 3.28 21.08
CA HIS A 57 9.60 2.73 20.20
C HIS A 57 10.27 3.82 19.36
N LEU A 58 9.46 4.68 18.73
CA LEU A 58 9.95 5.79 17.90
C LEU A 58 10.69 6.85 18.73
N SER A 59 10.29 7.10 19.98
CA SER A 59 10.95 8.09 20.86
C SER A 59 12.39 7.74 21.24
N ASN A 60 12.83 6.51 20.98
CA ASN A 60 14.23 6.14 21.16
C ASN A 60 15.15 6.72 20.07
N HIS A 61 14.58 7.16 18.94
CA HIS A 61 15.35 7.59 17.76
C HIS A 61 14.90 8.93 17.19
N PHE A 62 13.68 9.37 17.52
CA PHE A 62 13.10 10.63 17.06
C PHE A 62 12.68 11.48 18.25
N SER A 63 12.80 12.79 18.10
CA SER A 63 12.23 13.77 19.03
C SER A 63 10.71 13.74 19.01
N ASP A 64 10.07 14.24 20.08
CA ASP A 64 8.61 14.38 20.13
C ASP A 64 8.06 15.26 19.00
N VAL A 65 8.84 16.27 18.56
CA VAL A 65 8.48 17.14 17.43
C VAL A 65 8.38 16.33 16.14
N GLU A 66 9.37 15.49 15.86
CA GLU A 66 9.37 14.61 14.68
C GLU A 66 8.23 13.59 14.73
N ILE A 67 7.99 12.98 15.89
CA ILE A 67 6.90 12.01 16.07
C ILE A 67 5.53 12.67 15.84
N ASN A 68 5.30 13.85 16.43
CA ASN A 68 4.05 14.57 16.24
C ASN A 68 3.85 15.00 14.78
N ARG A 69 4.93 15.34 14.07
CA ARG A 69 4.89 15.60 12.62
C ARG A 69 4.50 14.35 11.85
N ILE A 70 5.18 13.22 12.06
CA ILE A 70 4.86 11.90 11.48
C ILE A 70 3.40 11.53 11.77
N GLN A 71 2.90 11.83 12.96
CA GLN A 71 1.51 11.59 13.30
C GLN A 71 0.55 12.46 12.46
N GLY A 72 0.87 13.74 12.29
CA GLY A 72 -0.01 14.74 11.68
C GLY A 72 -0.32 14.54 10.19
N CYS A 73 0.65 14.16 9.37
CA CYS A 73 0.47 13.85 7.94
C CYS A 73 0.23 12.38 7.59
N TYR A 74 0.02 11.46 8.55
CA TYR A 74 -0.46 10.10 8.22
C TYR A 74 -1.75 10.18 7.40
N LYS A 75 -2.70 11.00 7.84
CA LYS A 75 -3.99 11.21 7.15
C LYS A 75 -3.85 11.89 5.79
N LEU A 76 -2.72 12.55 5.52
CA LEU A 76 -2.52 13.33 4.30
C LEU A 76 -1.88 12.48 3.21
N ALA A 77 -2.51 12.44 2.05
CA ALA A 77 -1.93 11.83 0.86
C ALA A 77 -0.68 12.63 0.38
N PRO A 78 0.24 11.99 -0.35
CA PRO A 78 1.29 12.72 -1.07
C PRO A 78 0.69 13.79 -1.98
N THR A 79 1.27 15.00 -2.02
CA THR A 79 0.74 16.14 -2.79
C THR A 79 0.89 15.99 -4.30
N ARG A 80 1.77 15.09 -4.74
CA ARG A 80 2.06 14.86 -6.17
C ARG A 80 1.84 13.40 -6.52
N THR A 81 1.16 13.17 -7.62
CA THR A 81 1.07 11.86 -8.27
C THR A 81 2.26 11.71 -9.20
N VAL A 82 2.87 10.53 -9.21
CA VAL A 82 4.10 10.26 -9.94
C VAL A 82 3.87 9.19 -10.98
N PHE A 83 4.18 9.53 -12.22
CA PHE A 83 4.05 8.67 -13.39
C PHE A 83 5.43 8.35 -13.94
N ARG A 84 5.71 7.05 -14.08
CA ARG A 84 6.86 6.55 -14.81
C ARG A 84 6.42 6.09 -16.19
N GLN A 85 7.11 6.55 -17.23
CA GLN A 85 6.94 6.00 -18.57
C GLN A 85 7.54 4.59 -18.63
N VAL A 86 6.80 3.65 -19.19
CA VAL A 86 7.22 2.27 -19.36
C VAL A 86 8.01 2.17 -20.66
N THR A 87 9.26 1.75 -20.55
CA THR A 87 10.15 1.47 -21.69
C THR A 87 10.35 -0.04 -21.77
N PRO A 88 9.63 -0.75 -22.65
CA PRO A 88 9.79 -2.19 -22.81
C PRO A 88 11.20 -2.52 -23.26
N CYS A 89 11.72 -3.65 -22.79
CA CYS A 89 13.00 -4.19 -23.24
C CYS A 89 12.80 -5.62 -23.74
N VAL A 90 13.28 -5.87 -24.97
CA VAL A 90 13.23 -7.16 -25.64
C VAL A 90 14.64 -7.71 -25.73
N THR A 91 14.83 -8.94 -25.26
CA THR A 91 16.14 -9.59 -25.17
C THR A 91 16.76 -9.68 -26.57
N GLY A 92 17.99 -9.18 -26.73
CA GLY A 92 18.72 -9.20 -28.00
C GLY A 92 18.37 -8.07 -28.98
N GLN A 93 17.48 -7.15 -28.61
CA GLN A 93 17.27 -5.90 -29.35
C GLN A 93 17.96 -4.75 -28.64
N VAL A 94 18.46 -3.78 -29.41
CA VAL A 94 18.91 -2.50 -28.85
C VAL A 94 17.71 -1.86 -28.15
N PRO A 95 17.83 -1.46 -26.87
CA PRO A 95 16.75 -0.78 -26.18
C PRO A 95 16.27 0.39 -27.04
N PRO A 96 14.95 0.50 -27.32
CA PRO A 96 14.45 1.62 -28.10
C PRO A 96 14.85 2.93 -27.42
N SER A 97 15.22 3.94 -28.22
CA SER A 97 15.35 5.31 -27.71
C SER A 97 14.08 5.66 -26.92
N PRO A 98 14.16 6.35 -25.77
CA PRO A 98 12.98 6.74 -25.02
C PRO A 98 11.99 7.43 -25.96
N ALA A 99 10.82 6.81 -26.16
CA ALA A 99 9.79 7.42 -26.98
C ALA A 99 9.41 8.76 -26.36
N THR A 100 9.15 9.78 -27.20
CA THR A 100 8.59 11.04 -26.72
C THR A 100 7.35 10.74 -25.87
N PRO A 101 7.27 11.28 -24.65
CA PRO A 101 6.16 11.00 -23.75
C PRO A 101 4.85 11.48 -24.39
N ASP A 102 3.88 10.58 -24.46
CA ASP A 102 2.52 10.93 -24.88
C ASP A 102 1.67 11.22 -23.63
N PHE A 103 1.57 12.49 -23.28
CA PHE A 103 0.82 12.96 -22.13
C PHE A 103 -0.70 12.89 -22.32
N THR A 104 -1.19 12.72 -23.55
CA THR A 104 -2.64 12.57 -23.81
C THR A 104 -3.22 11.29 -23.19
N LEU A 105 -2.36 10.32 -22.89
CA LEU A 105 -2.69 9.07 -22.21
C LEU A 105 -2.71 9.18 -20.68
N LEU A 106 -2.35 10.34 -20.12
CA LEU A 106 -2.43 10.59 -18.69
C LEU A 106 -3.80 11.18 -18.33
N PRO A 107 -4.33 10.85 -17.13
CA PRO A 107 -5.58 11.41 -16.63
C PRO A 107 -5.42 12.86 -16.10
N VAL A 108 -4.46 13.62 -16.63
CA VAL A 108 -4.14 15.00 -16.24
C VAL A 108 -3.76 15.82 -17.47
N PRO A 109 -4.04 17.14 -17.47
CA PRO A 109 -3.57 17.99 -18.55
C PRO A 109 -2.05 18.06 -18.57
N GLU A 110 -1.47 18.10 -19.77
CA GLU A 110 -0.02 18.16 -19.99
C GLU A 110 0.64 19.34 -19.24
N SER A 111 -0.04 20.49 -19.19
CA SER A 111 0.43 21.68 -18.45
C SER A 111 0.58 21.46 -16.93
N ALA A 112 -0.06 20.43 -16.38
CA ALA A 112 0.03 20.08 -14.96
C ALA A 112 1.11 19.01 -14.69
N VAL A 113 1.91 18.60 -15.68
CA VAL A 113 2.92 17.55 -15.54
C VAL A 113 4.32 18.13 -15.75
N THR A 114 5.27 17.74 -14.90
CA THR A 114 6.67 18.17 -15.00
C THR A 114 7.60 16.97 -14.91
N ALA A 115 8.62 16.92 -15.76
CA ALA A 115 9.65 15.87 -15.69
C ALA A 115 10.47 16.00 -14.40
N LEU A 116 10.87 14.87 -13.82
CA LEU A 116 11.76 14.82 -12.66
C LEU A 116 13.22 14.82 -13.15
N PRO A 117 14.04 15.85 -12.87
CA PRO A 117 15.41 15.93 -13.39
C PRO A 117 16.32 14.78 -12.92
N GLN A 118 16.09 14.25 -11.71
CA GLN A 118 16.96 13.28 -11.05
C GLN A 118 16.77 11.85 -11.57
N ILE A 119 15.63 11.52 -12.17
CA ILE A 119 15.33 10.17 -12.68
C ILE A 119 14.68 10.30 -14.06
N PRO A 120 15.29 9.73 -15.12
CA PRO A 120 14.77 9.85 -16.48
C PRO A 120 13.41 9.17 -16.62
N SER A 121 12.60 9.67 -17.55
CA SER A 121 11.28 9.09 -17.88
C SER A 121 10.30 9.04 -16.69
N VAL A 122 10.48 9.92 -15.71
CA VAL A 122 9.60 10.10 -14.55
C VAL A 122 9.03 11.50 -14.58
N TYR A 123 7.73 11.59 -14.29
CA TYR A 123 6.96 12.83 -14.38
C TYR A 123 6.05 12.96 -13.16
N LEU A 124 5.86 14.19 -12.71
CA LEU A 124 5.15 14.55 -11.49
C LEU A 124 4.01 15.49 -11.82
N THR A 125 2.88 15.33 -11.15
CA THR A 125 1.83 16.34 -11.21
C THR A 125 2.24 17.59 -10.45
N SER A 126 1.68 18.72 -10.86
CA SER A 126 1.70 19.96 -10.09
C SER A 126 1.03 19.73 -8.74
N PRO A 127 1.50 20.41 -7.67
CA PRO A 127 0.81 20.36 -6.40
C PRO A 127 -0.56 21.05 -6.56
N PRO A 128 -1.56 20.69 -5.74
CA PRO A 128 -2.83 21.40 -5.74
C PRO A 128 -2.58 22.90 -5.45
N THR A 129 -3.04 23.78 -6.34
CA THR A 129 -2.87 25.23 -6.21
C THR A 129 -3.73 25.75 -5.06
N THR A 130 -3.10 26.42 -4.09
CA THR A 130 -3.79 27.08 -2.97
C THR A 130 -4.61 28.31 -3.40
N SER A 131 -4.48 28.76 -4.66
CA SER A 131 -5.03 30.03 -5.16
C SER A 131 -6.44 29.97 -5.76
N THR A 132 -6.96 28.78 -6.06
CA THR A 132 -8.40 28.62 -6.27
C THR A 132 -8.96 28.16 -4.94
N THR A 133 -9.55 29.09 -4.19
CA THR A 133 -10.58 28.73 -3.22
C THR A 133 -11.47 27.70 -3.92
N PRO A 134 -11.52 26.42 -3.48
CA PRO A 134 -12.57 25.56 -3.96
C PRO A 134 -13.86 26.34 -3.68
N THR A 135 -14.74 26.47 -4.68
CA THR A 135 -16.13 26.89 -4.45
C THR A 135 -16.54 26.27 -3.14
N PRO A 136 -16.86 27.06 -2.09
CA PRO A 136 -16.68 26.62 -0.72
C PRO A 136 -17.35 25.27 -0.57
N CYS A 137 -16.55 24.19 -0.53
CA CYS A 137 -16.97 23.00 0.17
C CYS A 137 -17.32 23.57 1.54
N PRO A 138 -18.61 23.51 1.94
CA PRO A 138 -19.15 24.32 3.02
C PRO A 138 -18.14 24.32 4.15
N SER A 139 -17.58 25.50 4.45
CA SER A 139 -16.48 25.66 5.38
C SER A 139 -16.77 24.79 6.59
N PHE A 140 -15.96 23.75 6.77
CA PHE A 140 -16.25 22.58 7.58
C PHE A 140 -16.11 22.89 9.08
N SER A 141 -16.85 23.90 9.54
CA SER A 141 -17.05 24.23 10.95
C SER A 141 -18.01 23.20 11.51
N THR A 142 -17.45 22.06 11.93
CA THR A 142 -18.17 20.91 12.51
C THR A 142 -19.28 20.41 11.60
N ALA A 143 -19.05 19.32 10.86
CA ALA A 143 -20.11 18.59 10.18
C ALA A 143 -21.26 18.34 11.15
N SER A 144 -22.28 19.18 11.06
CA SER A 144 -23.47 19.01 11.86
C SER A 144 -24.10 17.70 11.43
N SER A 145 -24.73 17.02 12.37
CA SER A 145 -25.56 15.83 12.13
C SER A 145 -26.57 15.98 10.98
N SER A 146 -26.79 17.20 10.47
CA SER A 146 -27.58 17.50 9.28
C SER A 146 -27.02 16.92 7.97
N LEU A 147 -25.71 16.83 7.75
CA LEU A 147 -25.17 16.28 6.48
C LEU A 147 -25.49 14.79 6.31
N LEU A 148 -25.60 14.06 7.43
CA LEU A 148 -26.04 12.67 7.44
C LEU A 148 -27.55 12.51 7.11
N THR A 149 -28.29 13.60 6.90
CA THR A 149 -29.67 13.57 6.42
C THR A 149 -29.79 13.77 4.90
N SER A 150 -28.71 14.21 4.24
CA SER A 150 -28.58 14.28 2.78
C SER A 150 -28.11 12.94 2.19
N PRO A 151 -28.26 12.71 0.86
CA PRO A 151 -27.74 11.50 0.21
C PRO A 151 -26.26 11.28 0.53
N THR A 152 -25.97 10.17 1.19
CA THR A 152 -24.67 9.90 1.78
C THR A 152 -24.26 8.46 1.55
N ILE A 153 -22.95 8.25 1.35
CA ILE A 153 -22.33 6.93 1.42
C ILE A 153 -21.21 6.90 2.47
N ILE A 154 -21.04 5.74 3.10
CA ILE A 154 -19.90 5.44 3.97
C ILE A 154 -19.12 4.30 3.33
N VAL A 155 -17.83 4.50 3.11
CA VAL A 155 -16.91 3.50 2.56
C VAL A 155 -16.00 2.91 3.64
N ASP A 156 -15.43 1.75 3.37
CA ASP A 156 -14.44 1.16 4.28
C ASP A 156 -13.14 1.98 4.31
N ARG A 157 -12.34 1.76 5.36
CA ARG A 157 -11.08 2.47 5.58
C ARG A 157 -10.10 2.41 4.40
N ILE A 158 -9.97 1.25 3.75
CA ILE A 158 -9.01 1.05 2.67
C ILE A 158 -9.47 1.80 1.41
N CYS A 159 -10.78 1.78 1.15
CA CYS A 159 -11.41 2.59 0.12
C CYS A 159 -11.23 4.09 0.42
N ALA A 160 -11.39 4.52 1.67
CA ALA A 160 -11.17 5.91 2.08
C ALA A 160 -9.73 6.36 1.84
N GLU A 161 -8.73 5.56 2.23
CA GLU A 161 -7.31 5.82 1.95
C GLU A 161 -7.02 5.90 0.43
N ALA A 162 -7.70 5.09 -0.39
CA ALA A 162 -7.57 5.13 -1.85
C ALA A 162 -8.24 6.38 -2.46
N VAL A 163 -9.41 6.78 -1.96
CA VAL A 163 -10.12 8.00 -2.39
C VAL A 163 -9.29 9.25 -2.11
N LEU A 164 -8.62 9.32 -0.96
CA LEU A 164 -7.69 10.40 -0.63
C LEU A 164 -6.48 10.48 -1.59
N ARG A 165 -6.16 9.40 -2.30
CA ARG A 165 -5.16 9.39 -3.40
C ARG A 165 -5.78 9.70 -4.78
N GLY A 166 -7.05 10.08 -4.85
CA GLY A 166 -7.75 10.39 -6.10
C GLY A 166 -8.57 9.23 -6.70
N SER A 167 -8.66 8.07 -6.04
CA SER A 167 -9.35 6.90 -6.61
C SER A 167 -10.87 7.10 -6.70
N THR A 168 -11.49 6.44 -7.68
CA THR A 168 -12.95 6.27 -7.70
C THR A 168 -13.39 5.23 -6.68
N ILE A 169 -14.66 5.26 -6.29
CA ILE A 169 -15.21 4.33 -5.32
C ILE A 169 -15.86 3.18 -6.07
N PHE A 170 -15.34 1.97 -5.86
CA PHE A 170 -15.93 0.75 -6.38
C PHE A 170 -16.99 0.19 -5.43
N ASN A 171 -17.98 -0.51 -5.99
CA ASN A 171 -19.07 -1.12 -5.21
C ASN A 171 -18.61 -1.91 -3.97
N PRO A 172 -17.54 -2.75 -4.03
CA PRO A 172 -17.11 -3.51 -2.86
C PRO A 172 -16.67 -2.68 -1.66
N GLY A 173 -16.23 -1.43 -1.88
CA GLY A 173 -15.75 -0.54 -0.82
C GLY A 173 -16.88 0.20 -0.08
N ILE A 174 -18.10 0.20 -0.60
CA ILE A 174 -19.24 0.91 0.01
C ILE A 174 -19.86 0.04 1.12
N LEU A 175 -19.90 0.57 2.35
CA LEU A 175 -20.43 -0.10 3.54
C LEU A 175 -21.89 0.25 3.82
N ALA A 176 -22.24 1.53 3.72
CA ALA A 176 -23.58 2.03 4.02
C ALA A 176 -23.96 3.15 3.07
N SER A 177 -25.26 3.36 2.90
CA SER A 177 -25.80 4.50 2.17
C SER A 177 -27.17 4.91 2.70
N ASN A 178 -27.58 6.14 2.44
CA ASN A 178 -28.92 6.66 2.72
C ASN A 178 -29.36 7.67 1.64
N GLY A 179 -30.60 8.14 1.77
CA GLY A 179 -31.24 8.98 0.77
C GLY A 179 -31.68 8.20 -0.45
N ASP A 180 -32.50 8.83 -1.29
CA ASP A 180 -32.97 8.27 -2.56
C ASP A 180 -31.85 8.41 -3.61
N ILE A 181 -30.95 7.43 -3.61
CA ILE A 181 -29.79 7.42 -4.50
C ILE A 181 -30.19 6.92 -5.88
N VAL A 182 -30.07 7.82 -6.86
CA VAL A 182 -30.26 7.54 -8.30
C VAL A 182 -28.97 7.84 -9.06
N LYS A 183 -28.78 7.19 -10.21
CA LYS A 183 -27.63 7.47 -11.08
C LYS A 183 -27.57 8.98 -11.41
N GLY A 184 -26.38 9.55 -11.31
CA GLY A 184 -26.12 10.97 -11.57
C GLY A 184 -26.35 11.90 -10.38
N CYS A 185 -26.90 11.41 -9.25
CA CYS A 185 -27.04 12.25 -8.07
C CYS A 185 -25.70 12.45 -7.34
N GLU A 186 -25.57 13.61 -6.72
CA GLU A 186 -24.45 13.91 -5.83
C GLU A 186 -24.68 13.28 -4.46
N VAL A 187 -23.61 12.73 -3.89
CA VAL A 187 -23.60 12.14 -2.56
C VAL A 187 -22.41 12.64 -1.76
N TYR A 188 -22.61 12.81 -0.46
CA TYR A 188 -21.53 13.05 0.48
C TYR A 188 -20.81 11.73 0.76
N VAL A 189 -19.48 11.76 0.70
CA VAL A 189 -18.65 10.57 0.88
C VAL A 189 -17.91 10.63 2.20
N TRP A 190 -18.07 9.57 2.99
CA TRP A 190 -17.40 9.41 4.29
C TRP A 190 -16.61 8.10 4.34
N GLY A 191 -15.50 8.07 5.06
CA GLY A 191 -14.73 6.87 5.34
C GLY A 191 -14.92 6.38 6.78
N ASP A 192 -15.09 5.08 6.97
CA ASP A 192 -15.09 4.44 8.29
C ASP A 192 -13.66 4.43 8.87
N VAL A 193 -13.47 5.16 9.97
CA VAL A 193 -12.19 5.25 10.70
C VAL A 193 -12.31 4.70 12.12
N THR A 194 -13.40 4.01 12.43
CA THR A 194 -13.64 3.41 13.74
C THR A 194 -12.46 2.52 14.14
N GLU A 195 -11.87 2.80 15.29
CA GLU A 195 -10.79 1.97 15.81
C GLU A 195 -11.28 0.52 16.01
N PRO A 196 -10.49 -0.50 15.65
CA PRO A 196 -10.80 -1.89 15.97
C PRO A 196 -10.89 -2.19 17.48
N GLY A 197 -10.66 -1.20 18.35
CA GLY A 197 -10.58 -1.32 19.81
C GLY A 197 -11.82 -0.86 20.59
N GLY A 198 -12.88 -0.35 19.94
CA GLY A 198 -14.14 0.01 20.61
C GLY A 198 -15.05 -1.17 20.99
N ALA A 199 -14.47 -2.36 21.21
CA ALA A 199 -14.99 -3.58 21.83
C ALA A 199 -13.97 -4.67 21.47
N GLY A 200 -13.29 -5.24 22.47
CA GLY A 200 -12.25 -6.25 22.24
C GLY A 200 -12.70 -7.37 21.30
N LYS A 201 -11.79 -7.85 20.46
CA LYS A 201 -11.95 -9.13 19.78
C LYS A 201 -12.05 -10.22 20.86
N THR A 202 -13.21 -10.84 21.01
CA THR A 202 -13.28 -12.19 21.57
C THR A 202 -12.67 -13.15 20.55
N GLU A 203 -11.85 -14.10 21.01
CA GLU A 203 -11.41 -15.23 20.22
C GLU A 203 -12.63 -15.99 19.68
N GLY A 204 -12.67 -16.23 18.36
CA GLY A 204 -13.83 -16.80 17.67
C GLY A 204 -14.56 -15.75 16.83
N GLY A 205 -14.45 -15.88 15.51
CA GLY A 205 -14.85 -14.86 14.55
C GLY A 205 -16.31 -14.39 14.62
N LYS A 206 -16.48 -13.16 14.09
CA LYS A 206 -17.70 -12.36 13.86
C LYS A 206 -18.08 -11.46 15.04
N ASP A 207 -17.69 -10.18 14.91
CA ASP A 207 -18.58 -9.04 15.05
C ASP A 207 -17.92 -7.80 14.43
N LYS A 208 -18.02 -7.63 13.11
CA LYS A 208 -17.84 -6.30 12.49
C LYS A 208 -19.06 -5.49 12.91
N LYS A 209 -18.88 -4.45 13.74
CA LYS A 209 -19.96 -3.53 14.13
C LYS A 209 -20.75 -3.00 12.93
N ASN A 210 -20.07 -2.74 11.81
CA ASN A 210 -20.68 -2.25 10.58
C ASN A 210 -20.48 -3.26 9.43
N ASN A 211 -21.53 -4.02 9.12
CA ASN A 211 -21.54 -4.90 7.96
C ASN A 211 -21.91 -4.14 6.68
N ARG A 212 -21.41 -4.61 5.53
CA ARG A 212 -21.78 -4.07 4.22
C ARG A 212 -23.29 -4.19 4.01
N GLY A 213 -23.94 -3.09 3.60
CA GLY A 213 -25.39 -2.96 3.51
C GLY A 213 -26.05 -2.44 4.79
N CYS A 214 -25.27 -2.02 5.80
CA CYS A 214 -25.80 -1.36 6.99
C CYS A 214 -26.52 -0.06 6.60
N LYS A 215 -27.64 0.24 7.26
CA LYS A 215 -28.32 1.53 7.10
C LYS A 215 -27.60 2.57 7.95
N ILE A 216 -27.41 3.78 7.42
CA ILE A 216 -26.70 4.86 8.14
C ILE A 216 -27.24 5.10 9.57
N PRO A 217 -28.57 5.11 9.84
CA PRO A 217 -29.07 5.25 11.22
C PRO A 217 -28.61 4.16 12.21
N HIS A 218 -28.15 3.00 11.71
CA HIS A 218 -27.65 1.89 12.51
C HIS A 218 -26.12 1.79 12.51
N PHE A 219 -25.43 2.64 11.73
CA PHE A 219 -23.98 2.67 11.69
C PHE A 219 -23.43 3.22 13.01
N GLN A 220 -22.35 2.64 13.51
CA GLN A 220 -21.76 3.03 14.79
C GLN A 220 -20.25 3.24 14.65
N GLY A 221 -19.74 4.33 15.22
CA GLY A 221 -18.31 4.63 15.28
C GLY A 221 -17.93 5.94 14.60
N ASP A 222 -16.65 6.06 14.28
CA ASP A 222 -16.03 7.28 13.78
C ASP A 222 -15.99 7.28 12.26
N ILE A 223 -16.38 8.40 11.66
CA ILE A 223 -16.31 8.60 10.21
C ILE A 223 -15.57 9.89 9.86
N ILE A 224 -14.88 9.89 8.74
CA ILE A 224 -14.14 11.05 8.24
C ILE A 224 -14.70 11.51 6.90
N TYR A 225 -14.87 12.82 6.73
CA TYR A 225 -15.35 13.37 5.47
C TYR A 225 -14.27 13.31 4.38
N LEU A 226 -14.65 12.84 3.19
CA LEU A 226 -13.72 12.67 2.06
C LEU A 226 -14.00 13.64 0.91
N GLY A 227 -15.26 14.05 0.72
CA GLY A 227 -15.66 14.96 -0.35
C GLY A 227 -17.04 14.64 -0.91
N ILE A 228 -17.25 15.01 -2.18
CA ILE A 228 -18.51 14.86 -2.91
C ILE A 228 -18.28 13.94 -4.10
N GLY A 229 -19.19 13.01 -4.34
CA GLY A 229 -19.15 12.10 -5.49
C GLY A 229 -20.46 12.04 -6.26
N CYS A 230 -20.38 11.59 -7.51
CA CYS A 230 -21.50 11.32 -8.40
C CYS A 230 -21.76 9.81 -8.47
N VAL A 231 -23.02 9.41 -8.35
CA VAL A 231 -23.42 7.99 -8.36
C VAL A 231 -23.46 7.43 -9.77
N GLU A 232 -22.79 6.29 -9.99
CA GLU A 232 -22.71 5.63 -11.30
C GLU A 232 -23.70 4.46 -11.46
N VAL A 233 -24.12 3.85 -10.36
CA VAL A 233 -25.03 2.69 -10.38
C VAL A 233 -26.47 3.11 -10.65
N SER A 234 -27.19 2.26 -11.39
CA SER A 234 -28.62 2.48 -11.68
C SER A 234 -29.52 2.24 -10.48
N LYS A 235 -29.14 1.31 -9.57
CA LYS A 235 -29.90 1.00 -8.36
C LYS A 235 -28.99 1.03 -7.15
N GLN A 236 -29.43 1.67 -6.06
CA GLN A 236 -28.69 1.74 -4.79
C GLN A 236 -28.30 0.35 -4.24
N SER A 237 -29.12 -0.69 -4.47
CA SER A 237 -28.80 -2.06 -4.06
C SER A 237 -27.54 -2.62 -4.71
N ASP A 238 -27.14 -2.08 -5.86
CA ASP A 238 -26.00 -2.57 -6.63
C ASP A 238 -24.67 -2.24 -5.94
N PHE A 239 -24.64 -1.17 -5.13
CA PHE A 239 -23.52 -0.90 -4.23
C PHE A 239 -23.17 -2.10 -3.36
N PHE A 240 -24.16 -2.90 -2.97
CA PHE A 240 -23.95 -4.01 -2.02
C PHE A 240 -23.96 -5.37 -2.71
N ARG A 241 -24.64 -5.52 -3.84
CA ARG A 241 -24.74 -6.78 -4.58
C ARG A 241 -23.57 -7.01 -5.53
N LEU A 242 -23.09 -5.97 -6.21
CA LEU A 242 -22.04 -6.14 -7.21
C LEU A 242 -20.68 -6.34 -6.54
N SER A 243 -19.92 -7.31 -7.04
CA SER A 243 -18.55 -7.61 -6.60
C SER A 243 -17.49 -6.78 -7.32
N THR A 244 -17.88 -6.04 -8.35
CA THR A 244 -17.02 -5.20 -9.21
C THR A 244 -17.81 -3.98 -9.71
N GLY A 245 -17.13 -3.08 -10.42
CA GLY A 245 -17.75 -1.90 -11.04
C GLY A 245 -17.67 -0.65 -10.17
N THR A 246 -17.66 0.51 -10.83
CA THR A 246 -17.66 1.82 -10.18
C THR A 246 -19.03 2.07 -9.55
N GLY A 247 -19.01 2.43 -8.27
CA GLY A 247 -20.19 2.86 -7.51
C GLY A 247 -20.37 4.36 -7.57
N VAL A 248 -19.29 5.09 -7.23
CA VAL A 248 -19.29 6.55 -7.15
C VAL A 248 -18.00 7.10 -7.76
N THR A 249 -18.14 8.07 -8.65
CA THR A 249 -17.02 8.86 -9.20
C THR A 249 -16.86 10.12 -8.36
N MET A 250 -15.66 10.39 -7.84
CA MET A 250 -15.45 11.58 -7.02
C MET A 250 -15.51 12.86 -7.88
N ILE A 251 -16.27 13.85 -7.43
CA ILE A 251 -16.37 15.19 -8.04
C ILE A 251 -15.33 16.12 -7.40
N SER A 252 -15.26 16.10 -6.07
CA SER A 252 -14.33 16.91 -5.30
C SER A 252 -13.79 16.12 -4.11
N LEU A 253 -12.53 16.39 -3.75
CA LEU A 253 -11.91 15.86 -2.54
C LEU A 253 -11.75 16.96 -1.51
N VAL A 254 -11.87 16.59 -0.24
CA VAL A 254 -11.63 17.48 0.90
C VAL A 254 -10.21 18.05 0.89
N THR A 255 -9.25 17.35 0.29
CA THR A 255 -7.85 17.78 0.18
C THR A 255 -7.61 18.83 -0.91
N GLY A 256 -8.63 19.16 -1.72
CA GLY A 256 -8.50 20.05 -2.88
C GLY A 256 -7.73 19.43 -4.07
N SER A 257 -7.24 18.19 -3.92
CA SER A 257 -6.63 17.46 -5.03
C SER A 257 -7.68 17.07 -6.07
N THR A 258 -7.34 17.18 -7.35
CA THR A 258 -8.21 16.69 -8.42
C THR A 258 -8.36 15.17 -8.30
N PRO A 259 -9.59 14.64 -8.18
CA PRO A 259 -9.79 13.20 -8.27
C PRO A 259 -9.25 12.67 -9.58
N MET A 260 -8.49 11.58 -9.52
CA MET A 260 -7.76 11.03 -10.66
C MET A 260 -7.94 9.53 -10.73
N SER A 261 -8.88 9.11 -11.56
CA SER A 261 -9.11 7.69 -11.82
C SER A 261 -7.93 7.10 -12.60
N LEU A 262 -7.16 6.23 -11.95
CA LEU A 262 -6.09 5.47 -12.62
C LEU A 262 -6.62 4.26 -13.40
N ASN A 263 -7.94 4.02 -13.42
CA ASN A 263 -8.52 2.85 -14.06
C ASN A 263 -8.33 2.83 -15.58
N GLU A 264 -8.29 4.03 -16.17
CA GLU A 264 -8.13 4.22 -17.61
C GLU A 264 -6.66 4.44 -18.01
N LEU A 265 -5.75 4.48 -17.04
CA LEU A 265 -4.32 4.64 -17.31
C LEU A 265 -3.83 3.45 -18.14
N ASP A 266 -3.27 3.75 -19.32
CA ASP A 266 -2.63 2.72 -20.13
C ASP A 266 -1.33 2.24 -19.47
N THR A 267 -1.47 1.18 -18.68
CA THR A 267 -0.35 0.53 -17.96
C THR A 267 0.77 -0.02 -18.88
N THR A 268 0.56 -0.09 -20.19
CA THR A 268 1.60 -0.46 -21.16
C THR A 268 2.56 0.69 -21.46
N LYS A 269 2.11 1.94 -21.27
CA LYS A 269 2.86 3.17 -21.52
C LYS A 269 3.26 3.90 -20.25
N TRP A 270 2.41 3.83 -19.22
CA TRP A 270 2.57 4.59 -17.98
C TRP A 270 2.39 3.71 -16.76
N PHE A 271 3.13 3.98 -15.69
CA PHE A 271 3.01 3.28 -14.42
C PHE A 271 3.01 4.29 -13.27
N CYS A 272 1.94 4.30 -12.48
CA CYS A 272 1.83 5.14 -11.29
C CYS A 272 2.53 4.46 -10.10
N GLN A 273 3.50 5.14 -9.50
CA GLN A 273 4.31 4.60 -8.40
C GLN A 273 4.88 5.73 -7.55
N ASN A 274 4.84 5.60 -6.22
CA ASN A 274 5.35 6.66 -5.33
C ASN A 274 6.83 6.99 -5.65
N LEU A 275 7.20 8.27 -5.58
CA LEU A 275 8.55 8.76 -5.90
C LEU A 275 9.68 7.95 -5.24
N PRO A 276 9.66 7.69 -3.91
CA PRO A 276 10.76 6.99 -3.27
C PRO A 276 10.92 5.54 -3.75
N SER A 277 9.83 4.92 -4.22
CA SER A 277 9.86 3.54 -4.73
C SER A 277 10.54 3.41 -6.10
N LEU A 278 10.85 4.53 -6.77
CA LEU A 278 11.62 4.56 -8.01
C LEU A 278 13.13 4.48 -7.73
N VAL A 279 13.56 5.00 -6.58
CA VAL A 279 14.97 5.19 -6.21
C VAL A 279 15.75 3.87 -6.16
N PRO A 280 15.25 2.76 -5.57
CA PRO A 280 16.03 1.52 -5.50
C PRO A 280 16.40 0.96 -6.87
N ALA A 281 15.43 0.91 -7.80
CA ALA A 281 15.67 0.41 -9.15
C ALA A 281 16.60 1.35 -9.94
N TYR A 282 16.42 2.66 -9.83
CA TYR A 282 17.28 3.61 -10.51
C TYR A 282 18.71 3.59 -9.95
N SER A 283 18.87 3.62 -8.63
CA SER A 283 20.13 3.49 -7.90
C SER A 283 20.90 2.23 -8.30
N LEU A 284 20.22 1.07 -8.34
CA LEU A 284 20.83 -0.18 -8.79
C LEU A 284 21.22 -0.15 -10.27
N SER A 285 20.45 0.54 -11.12
CA SER A 285 20.73 0.60 -12.57
C SER A 285 21.99 1.37 -12.93
N GLN A 286 22.45 2.28 -12.06
CA GLN A 286 23.64 3.10 -12.31
C GLN A 286 24.93 2.28 -12.39
N SER A 287 24.98 1.11 -11.74
CA SER A 287 26.12 0.18 -11.84
C SER A 287 25.98 -0.84 -12.97
N ILE A 288 24.88 -0.83 -13.74
CA ILE A 288 24.65 -1.77 -14.84
C ILE A 288 25.33 -1.25 -16.11
N THR A 289 26.54 -1.74 -16.36
CA THR A 289 27.37 -1.34 -17.49
C THR A 289 27.14 -2.17 -18.76
N ASP A 290 26.78 -3.44 -18.62
CA ASP A 290 26.60 -4.38 -19.74
C ASP A 290 25.20 -5.00 -19.78
N SER A 291 24.83 -5.54 -20.94
CA SER A 291 23.53 -6.21 -21.18
C SER A 291 23.46 -7.63 -20.64
N ASN A 292 24.54 -8.18 -20.06
CA ASN A 292 24.63 -9.55 -19.57
C ASN A 292 24.47 -9.67 -18.06
N ALA A 293 24.20 -8.56 -17.36
CA ALA A 293 23.94 -8.58 -15.93
C ALA A 293 22.79 -9.55 -15.58
N LEU A 294 22.92 -10.18 -14.41
CA LEU A 294 21.89 -11.04 -13.82
C LEU A 294 21.35 -10.33 -12.60
N ILE A 295 20.07 -9.98 -12.66
CA ILE A 295 19.40 -9.12 -11.67
C ILE A 295 18.35 -9.94 -10.94
N LEU A 296 18.30 -9.84 -9.62
CA LEU A 296 17.27 -10.48 -8.79
C LEU A 296 16.48 -9.44 -8.01
N ASP A 297 15.17 -9.43 -8.19
CA ASP A 297 14.21 -8.79 -7.28
C ASP A 297 13.62 -9.87 -6.36
N MET A 298 14.08 -9.90 -5.11
CA MET A 298 13.76 -10.98 -4.17
C MET A 298 12.31 -10.97 -3.69
N CYS A 299 11.67 -9.79 -3.70
CA CYS A 299 10.33 -9.52 -3.15
C CYS A 299 9.53 -8.63 -4.12
N SER A 300 9.32 -9.15 -5.32
CA SER A 300 8.91 -8.36 -6.48
C SER A 300 7.46 -7.89 -6.49
N ALA A 301 6.52 -8.58 -5.84
CA ALA A 301 5.12 -8.25 -6.01
C ALA A 301 4.77 -6.89 -5.37
N PRO A 302 4.03 -6.00 -6.07
CA PRO A 302 3.23 -6.24 -7.28
C PRO A 302 3.92 -6.02 -8.63
N GLY A 303 5.23 -5.72 -8.67
CA GLY A 303 6.04 -5.66 -9.89
C GLY A 303 6.45 -4.25 -10.35
N GLY A 304 6.17 -3.22 -9.52
CA GLY A 304 6.52 -1.84 -9.86
C GLY A 304 8.03 -1.60 -9.96
N LYS A 305 8.80 -2.03 -8.95
CA LYS A 305 10.26 -1.96 -8.96
C LYS A 305 10.87 -2.89 -10.00
N THR A 306 10.32 -4.10 -10.15
CA THR A 306 10.73 -5.09 -11.16
C THR A 306 10.62 -4.56 -12.59
N SER A 307 9.47 -4.00 -12.98
CA SER A 307 9.30 -3.39 -14.31
C SER A 307 10.16 -2.14 -14.48
N HIS A 308 10.53 -1.46 -13.39
CA HIS A 308 11.45 -0.33 -13.45
C HIS A 308 12.86 -0.77 -13.78
N ILE A 309 13.41 -1.70 -13.00
CA ILE A 309 14.76 -2.21 -13.26
C ILE A 309 14.83 -2.93 -14.61
N ALA A 310 13.79 -3.67 -15.03
CA ALA A 310 13.76 -4.35 -16.32
C ALA A 310 13.82 -3.38 -17.52
N GLY A 311 13.22 -2.19 -17.40
CA GLY A 311 13.32 -1.15 -18.42
C GLY A 311 14.67 -0.41 -18.40
N LEU A 312 15.29 -0.27 -17.23
CA LEU A 312 16.59 0.39 -17.08
C LEU A 312 17.80 -0.52 -17.36
N SER A 313 17.61 -1.84 -17.35
CA SER A 313 18.71 -2.81 -17.37
C SER A 313 19.22 -3.19 -18.76
N LYS A 314 18.98 -2.39 -19.82
CA LYS A 314 19.58 -2.56 -21.16
C LYS A 314 19.51 -4.00 -21.72
N GLY A 315 18.42 -4.73 -21.47
CA GLY A 315 18.23 -6.11 -21.95
C GLY A 315 18.75 -7.22 -21.04
N SER A 316 19.35 -6.88 -19.90
CA SER A 316 19.76 -7.84 -18.86
C SER A 316 18.61 -8.70 -18.36
N LEU A 317 18.94 -9.90 -17.92
CA LEU A 317 17.99 -10.88 -17.43
C LEU A 317 17.60 -10.56 -15.97
N VAL A 318 16.31 -10.38 -15.74
CA VAL A 318 15.73 -10.06 -14.44
C VAL A 318 14.95 -11.25 -13.90
N PHE A 319 15.25 -11.64 -12.66
CA PHE A 319 14.50 -12.62 -11.90
C PHE A 319 13.58 -11.91 -10.91
N ALA A 320 12.28 -12.14 -11.04
CA ALA A 320 11.27 -11.59 -10.14
C ALA A 320 10.76 -12.70 -9.23
N ASN A 321 10.98 -12.61 -7.92
CA ASN A 321 10.54 -13.61 -6.95
C ASN A 321 9.50 -13.02 -5.98
N ASP A 322 8.50 -13.82 -5.60
CA ASP A 322 7.66 -13.59 -4.42
C ASP A 322 7.07 -14.91 -3.93
N ARG A 323 6.92 -15.06 -2.61
CA ARG A 323 6.37 -16.27 -1.99
C ARG A 323 4.95 -16.58 -2.47
N SER A 324 4.14 -15.57 -2.77
CA SER A 324 2.75 -15.75 -3.18
C SER A 324 2.62 -16.04 -4.68
N LYS A 325 2.31 -17.29 -5.01
CA LYS A 325 1.96 -17.70 -6.39
C LYS A 325 0.89 -16.80 -7.02
N LYS A 326 -0.15 -16.44 -6.26
CA LYS A 326 -1.25 -15.58 -6.73
C LYS A 326 -0.76 -14.18 -7.10
N LYS A 327 0.14 -13.59 -6.30
CA LYS A 327 0.74 -12.29 -6.61
C LYS A 327 1.68 -12.40 -7.83
N MET A 328 2.49 -13.45 -7.92
CA MET A 328 3.40 -13.66 -9.05
C MET A 328 2.68 -13.86 -10.38
N ILE A 329 1.50 -14.48 -10.40
CA ILE A 329 0.65 -14.53 -11.60
C ILE A 329 0.29 -13.11 -12.08
N ARG A 330 0.02 -12.18 -11.15
CA ARG A 330 -0.27 -10.77 -11.49
C ARG A 330 0.98 -10.05 -11.99
N VAL A 331 2.12 -10.24 -11.33
CA VAL A 331 3.42 -9.70 -11.78
C VAL A 331 3.72 -10.16 -13.20
N ARG A 332 3.62 -11.45 -13.49
CA ARG A 332 3.84 -11.99 -14.84
C ARG A 332 2.89 -11.39 -15.87
N LYS A 333 1.61 -11.26 -15.55
CA LYS A 333 0.62 -10.63 -16.43
C LYS A 333 0.99 -9.17 -16.71
N LEU A 334 1.44 -8.43 -15.69
CA LEU A 334 1.92 -7.06 -15.85
C LEU A 334 3.15 -6.99 -16.75
N MET A 335 4.18 -7.81 -16.50
CA MET A 335 5.40 -7.83 -17.32
C MET A 335 5.09 -8.14 -18.79
N LYS A 336 4.25 -9.15 -19.04
CA LYS A 336 3.79 -9.51 -20.40
C LYS A 336 3.01 -8.36 -21.04
N LYS A 337 2.09 -7.72 -20.29
CA LYS A 337 1.30 -6.58 -20.77
C LYS A 337 2.20 -5.40 -21.13
N GLN A 338 3.25 -5.15 -20.35
CA GLN A 338 4.24 -4.09 -20.57
C GLN A 338 5.32 -4.46 -21.60
N GLY A 339 5.28 -5.66 -22.19
CA GLY A 339 6.22 -6.07 -23.24
C GLY A 339 7.61 -6.49 -22.75
N PHE A 340 7.79 -6.82 -21.47
CA PHE A 340 9.05 -7.35 -20.95
C PHE A 340 9.17 -8.86 -21.18
N ASP A 341 10.17 -9.30 -21.95
CA ASP A 341 10.50 -10.72 -22.16
C ASP A 341 11.73 -11.19 -21.34
N ASN A 342 12.52 -10.24 -20.87
CA ASN A 342 13.73 -10.40 -20.08
C ASN A 342 13.44 -10.61 -18.58
N VAL A 343 12.17 -10.68 -18.18
CA VAL A 343 11.77 -10.94 -16.78
C VAL A 343 11.29 -12.37 -16.62
N LYS A 344 11.97 -13.16 -15.76
CA LYS A 344 11.58 -14.52 -15.37
C LYS A 344 10.96 -14.49 -13.98
N CYS A 345 9.71 -14.95 -13.89
CA CYS A 345 8.93 -14.93 -12.64
C CYS A 345 9.04 -16.28 -11.90
N ILE A 346 9.52 -16.23 -10.66
CA ILE A 346 9.67 -17.36 -9.73
C ILE A 346 8.71 -17.18 -8.55
N SER A 347 8.25 -18.29 -7.97
CA SER A 347 7.56 -18.25 -6.67
C SER A 347 8.23 -19.17 -5.65
N ALA A 348 9.05 -18.56 -4.79
CA ALA A 348 9.83 -19.21 -3.74
C ALA A 348 9.90 -18.34 -2.48
N ASP A 349 10.27 -18.95 -1.36
CA ASP A 349 10.52 -18.24 -0.11
C ASP A 349 11.90 -17.56 -0.18
N ALA A 350 11.92 -16.23 -0.18
CA ALA A 350 13.14 -15.45 -0.29
C ALA A 350 14.11 -15.67 0.88
N THR A 351 13.62 -16.16 2.04
CA THR A 351 14.47 -16.49 3.21
C THR A 351 15.19 -17.84 3.08
N LYS A 352 14.89 -18.60 2.03
CA LYS A 352 15.49 -19.91 1.71
C LYS A 352 15.86 -20.03 0.24
N LEU A 353 16.18 -18.90 -0.40
CA LEU A 353 16.32 -18.82 -1.84
C LEU A 353 17.69 -19.27 -2.34
N CYS A 354 18.74 -19.22 -1.53
CA CYS A 354 20.06 -19.74 -1.89
C CYS A 354 20.11 -21.26 -1.66
N SER A 355 20.66 -22.01 -2.62
CA SER A 355 20.95 -23.44 -2.45
C SER A 355 22.15 -23.66 -1.53
N GLU A 356 22.16 -24.79 -0.82
CA GLU A 356 23.28 -25.20 0.05
C GLU A 356 24.45 -25.83 -0.71
N THR A 357 24.23 -26.30 -1.94
CA THR A 357 25.27 -26.95 -2.76
C THR A 357 26.04 -25.93 -3.60
N GLU A 358 27.36 -25.88 -3.40
CA GLU A 358 28.34 -25.07 -4.15
C GLU A 358 28.61 -25.61 -5.56
N ASN A 359 27.58 -26.00 -6.32
CA ASN A 359 27.77 -26.21 -7.76
C ASN A 359 27.81 -24.85 -8.46
N THR A 360 28.90 -24.12 -8.22
CA THR A 360 29.27 -22.80 -8.75
C THR A 360 29.27 -22.72 -10.28
N ASN A 361 29.29 -23.86 -10.96
CA ASN A 361 29.25 -23.99 -12.42
C ASN A 361 27.85 -24.20 -13.02
N THR A 362 26.77 -24.19 -12.21
CA THR A 362 25.42 -24.28 -12.78
C THR A 362 25.04 -22.95 -13.43
N GLU A 363 25.25 -22.86 -14.74
CA GLU A 363 24.79 -21.69 -15.51
C GLU A 363 23.28 -21.50 -15.33
N ILE A 364 22.85 -20.27 -15.08
CA ILE A 364 21.43 -19.90 -14.95
C ILE A 364 20.60 -20.38 -16.16
N LYS A 365 21.19 -20.42 -17.36
CA LYS A 365 20.55 -20.96 -18.57
C LYS A 365 20.19 -22.44 -18.45
N SER A 366 21.10 -23.25 -17.90
CA SER A 366 20.86 -24.68 -17.63
C SER A 366 19.81 -24.87 -16.53
N LEU A 367 19.83 -24.02 -15.51
CA LEU A 367 18.82 -24.05 -14.45
C LEU A 367 17.40 -23.77 -14.98
N LEU A 368 17.26 -22.79 -15.88
CA LEU A 368 15.97 -22.48 -16.50
C LEU A 368 15.47 -23.58 -17.43
N SER A 369 16.36 -24.32 -18.11
CA SER A 369 15.95 -25.45 -18.97
C SER A 369 15.50 -26.67 -18.16
N GLN A 370 16.16 -26.94 -17.03
CA GLN A 370 15.77 -28.00 -16.09
C GLN A 370 14.46 -27.69 -15.35
N HIS A 371 14.16 -26.40 -15.15
CA HIS A 371 12.95 -25.93 -14.47
C HIS A 371 12.06 -25.11 -15.42
N PRO A 372 11.41 -25.73 -16.42
CA PRO A 372 10.61 -25.01 -17.39
C PRO A 372 9.40 -24.30 -16.72
N PRO A 373 8.93 -23.19 -17.30
CA PRO A 373 7.78 -22.47 -16.77
C PRO A 373 6.51 -23.32 -16.90
N ASN A 374 5.64 -23.29 -15.89
CA ASN A 374 4.37 -24.01 -15.92
C ASN A 374 3.52 -23.57 -17.14
N PRO A 375 2.98 -24.45 -17.98
CA PRO A 375 2.32 -24.04 -19.22
C PRO A 375 1.14 -23.06 -19.03
N THR A 376 0.37 -23.22 -17.96
CA THR A 376 -0.82 -22.40 -17.67
C THR A 376 -0.45 -21.05 -17.07
N THR A 377 0.40 -21.05 -16.04
CA THR A 377 0.71 -19.86 -15.24
C THR A 377 2.00 -19.18 -15.69
N GLY A 378 2.85 -19.90 -16.43
CA GLY A 378 4.22 -19.61 -16.88
C GLY A 378 5.14 -19.01 -15.83
N LEU A 379 4.91 -19.42 -14.59
CA LEU A 379 5.83 -19.25 -13.49
C LEU A 379 6.80 -20.44 -13.44
N HIS A 380 8.05 -20.18 -13.11
CA HIS A 380 9.04 -21.20 -12.80
C HIS A 380 8.78 -21.72 -11.38
N THR A 381 7.75 -22.55 -11.21
CA THR A 381 7.28 -22.96 -9.87
C THR A 381 8.10 -24.07 -9.23
N THR A 382 8.85 -24.84 -10.02
CA THR A 382 9.75 -25.90 -9.57
C THR A 382 11.11 -25.36 -9.15
N LEU A 383 11.47 -24.16 -9.61
CA LEU A 383 12.67 -23.46 -9.20
C LEU A 383 12.45 -22.86 -7.81
N LYS A 384 12.99 -23.52 -6.78
CA LYS A 384 12.83 -23.13 -5.36
C LYS A 384 14.05 -22.48 -4.75
N THR A 385 15.21 -22.80 -5.29
CA THR A 385 16.50 -22.28 -4.86
C THR A 385 17.28 -21.80 -6.08
N LEU A 386 18.26 -20.93 -5.83
CA LEU A 386 19.15 -20.32 -6.80
C LEU A 386 20.60 -20.57 -6.35
N PRO A 387 21.54 -20.78 -7.28
CA PRO A 387 22.94 -21.03 -6.94
C PRO A 387 23.56 -19.84 -6.18
N PRO A 388 24.44 -20.07 -5.20
CA PRO A 388 25.20 -19.00 -4.54
C PRO A 388 26.03 -18.21 -5.56
N SER A 389 26.32 -16.95 -5.26
CA SER A 389 27.16 -16.07 -6.09
C SER A 389 26.78 -16.07 -7.57
N SER A 390 25.48 -16.01 -7.88
CA SER A 390 24.96 -16.10 -9.25
C SER A 390 24.50 -14.76 -9.83
N PHE A 391 24.14 -13.79 -8.99
CA PHE A 391 23.60 -12.49 -9.40
C PHE A 391 24.64 -11.38 -9.28
N THR A 392 24.66 -10.48 -10.27
CA THR A 392 25.50 -9.28 -10.23
C THR A 392 24.80 -8.13 -9.52
N HIS A 393 23.46 -8.10 -9.54
CA HIS A 393 22.66 -7.04 -8.94
C HIS A 393 21.45 -7.61 -8.22
N ILE A 394 21.14 -7.11 -7.03
CA ILE A 394 19.98 -7.56 -6.24
C ILE A 394 19.19 -6.35 -5.73
N LEU A 395 17.88 -6.35 -6.00
CA LEU A 395 16.90 -5.53 -5.29
C LEU A 395 16.31 -6.34 -4.12
N LEU A 396 16.43 -5.79 -2.93
CA LEU A 396 15.84 -6.35 -1.72
C LEU A 396 14.87 -5.32 -1.10
N ASP A 397 13.58 -5.52 -1.38
CA ASP A 397 12.47 -4.75 -0.81
C ASP A 397 11.62 -5.66 0.10
N PRO A 398 12.13 -6.06 1.28
CA PRO A 398 11.51 -7.09 2.09
C PRO A 398 10.23 -6.58 2.75
N PRO A 399 9.36 -7.50 3.24
CA PRO A 399 8.24 -7.13 4.09
C PRO A 399 8.72 -6.29 5.29
N CYS A 400 8.05 -5.17 5.52
CA CYS A 400 8.33 -4.22 6.60
C CYS A 400 7.04 -3.86 7.33
N SER A 401 7.18 -3.14 8.44
CA SER A 401 6.05 -2.62 9.22
C SER A 401 5.14 -1.66 8.44
N ALA A 402 5.60 -1.15 7.29
CA ALA A 402 4.84 -0.27 6.39
C ALA A 402 4.33 1.02 7.06
N LEU A 403 5.02 1.47 8.11
CA LEU A 403 4.70 2.71 8.83
C LEU A 403 4.89 3.96 7.98
N GLY A 404 5.54 3.87 6.82
CA GLY A 404 5.77 4.98 5.91
C GLY A 404 4.62 5.27 4.96
N LEU A 405 3.67 4.35 4.81
CA LEU A 405 2.59 4.50 3.84
C LEU A 405 1.70 5.71 4.17
N ARG A 406 1.27 6.44 3.14
CA ARG A 406 0.38 7.61 3.26
C ARG A 406 -0.61 7.68 2.09
N PRO A 407 -1.88 8.07 2.29
CA PRO A 407 -2.48 8.32 3.57
C PRO A 407 -2.70 7.00 4.34
N ARG A 408 -2.77 7.10 5.66
CA ARG A 408 -3.19 6.07 6.60
C ARG A 408 -4.14 6.71 7.57
N LEU A 409 -5.33 6.15 7.68
CA LEU A 409 -6.36 6.67 8.57
C LEU A 409 -6.37 5.93 9.92
N HIS A 410 -5.62 4.83 10.02
CA HIS A 410 -5.48 4.07 11.25
C HIS A 410 -4.16 3.29 11.24
N ILE A 411 -3.47 3.27 12.39
CA ILE A 411 -2.32 2.41 12.65
C ILE A 411 -2.78 1.32 13.64
N PRO A 412 -2.74 0.03 13.24
CA PRO A 412 -3.22 -1.04 14.11
C PRO A 412 -2.34 -1.22 15.34
N ASP A 413 -2.98 -1.50 16.47
CA ASP A 413 -2.31 -2.09 17.63
C ASP A 413 -1.89 -3.52 17.27
N GLY A 414 -0.61 -3.88 17.49
CA GLY A 414 -0.27 -5.28 17.66
C GLY A 414 0.70 -5.93 16.68
N ASP A 415 1.75 -5.23 16.23
CA ASP A 415 2.98 -5.92 15.84
C ASP A 415 4.14 -5.39 16.68
N ASP A 416 4.97 -6.31 17.19
CA ASP A 416 6.27 -5.95 17.73
C ASP A 416 7.13 -5.49 16.55
N VAL A 417 7.18 -4.18 16.35
CA VAL A 417 7.88 -3.52 15.23
C VAL A 417 9.32 -4.01 15.10
N LYS A 418 9.92 -4.48 16.21
CA LYS A 418 11.27 -5.06 16.25
C LYS A 418 11.38 -6.37 15.48
N GLN A 419 10.31 -7.18 15.42
CA GLN A 419 10.31 -8.47 14.74
C GLN A 419 10.55 -8.36 13.24
N TYR A 420 10.11 -7.26 12.61
CA TYR A 420 10.36 -7.04 11.18
C TYR A 420 11.85 -6.91 10.89
N SER A 421 12.60 -6.18 11.73
CA SER A 421 14.05 -6.04 11.53
C SER A 421 14.76 -7.40 11.61
N VAL A 422 14.38 -8.25 12.56
CA VAL A 422 14.92 -9.62 12.71
C VAL A 422 14.56 -10.47 11.51
N TYR A 423 13.30 -10.41 11.06
CA TYR A 423 12.83 -11.15 9.89
C TYR A 423 13.58 -10.73 8.62
N GLN A 424 13.80 -9.43 8.41
CA GLN A 424 14.50 -8.86 7.26
C GLN A 424 15.96 -9.31 7.18
N ARG A 425 16.65 -9.51 8.31
CA ARG A 425 18.02 -10.05 8.35
C ARG A 425 18.13 -11.42 7.68
N GLY A 426 17.07 -12.23 7.72
CA GLY A 426 17.00 -13.51 7.00
C GLY A 426 17.02 -13.33 5.47
N PHE A 427 16.37 -12.29 4.94
CA PHE A 427 16.42 -11.98 3.51
C PHE A 427 17.79 -11.41 3.11
N VAL A 428 18.36 -10.54 3.95
CA VAL A 428 19.70 -9.97 3.76
C VAL A 428 20.75 -11.07 3.65
N ASP A 429 20.70 -12.07 4.52
CA ASP A 429 21.63 -13.20 4.49
C ASP A 429 21.57 -13.96 3.15
N GLN A 430 20.36 -14.21 2.64
CA GLN A 430 20.17 -14.87 1.36
C GLN A 430 20.60 -13.99 0.18
N ALA A 431 20.35 -12.68 0.23
CA ALA A 431 20.77 -11.73 -0.78
C ALA A 431 22.30 -11.74 -0.93
N ILE A 432 23.03 -11.63 0.19
CA ILE A 432 24.50 -11.57 0.18
C ILE A 432 25.12 -12.89 -0.29
N LYS A 433 24.52 -14.04 0.06
CA LYS A 433 24.93 -15.37 -0.45
C LYS A 433 24.74 -15.51 -1.96
N LEU A 434 23.67 -14.94 -2.51
CA LEU A 434 23.36 -14.97 -3.94
C LEU A 434 24.17 -13.95 -4.75
N LEU A 435 24.70 -12.91 -4.10
CA LEU A 435 25.43 -11.83 -4.73
C LEU A 435 26.87 -12.22 -5.04
N LYS A 436 27.28 -12.01 -6.30
CA LYS A 436 28.67 -12.18 -6.75
C LYS A 436 29.62 -11.19 -6.08
N PRO A 437 30.90 -11.55 -5.88
CA PRO A 437 31.95 -10.55 -5.64
C PRO A 437 31.94 -9.47 -6.73
N GLY A 438 32.07 -8.21 -6.34
CA GLY A 438 31.87 -7.04 -7.19
C GLY A 438 30.40 -6.69 -7.51
N GLY A 439 29.43 -7.44 -6.99
CA GLY A 439 28.01 -7.20 -7.23
C GLY A 439 27.40 -6.11 -6.33
N THR A 440 26.27 -5.56 -6.75
CA THR A 440 25.55 -4.49 -6.03
C THR A 440 24.25 -4.99 -5.41
N LEU A 441 24.01 -4.66 -4.13
CA LEU A 441 22.75 -4.86 -3.42
C LEU A 441 22.09 -3.50 -3.15
N CYS A 442 20.83 -3.35 -3.52
CA CYS A 442 20.02 -2.23 -3.06
C CYS A 442 18.93 -2.73 -2.10
N TYR A 443 18.98 -2.27 -0.86
CA TYR A 443 18.01 -2.54 0.20
C TYR A 443 17.03 -1.37 0.30
N SER A 444 15.73 -1.65 0.44
CA SER A 444 14.73 -0.61 0.65
C SER A 444 13.54 -1.04 1.50
N THR A 445 12.91 -0.10 2.19
CA THR A 445 11.68 -0.33 2.95
C THR A 445 10.73 0.86 2.81
N CYS A 446 9.44 0.64 3.11
CA CYS A 446 8.43 1.71 3.20
C CYS A 446 8.03 1.99 4.65
N THR A 447 9.02 2.11 5.54
CA THR A 447 8.83 2.39 6.98
C THR A 447 9.74 3.51 7.48
N TYR A 448 9.28 4.23 8.50
CA TYR A 448 10.11 5.20 9.24
C TYR A 448 11.06 4.52 10.24
N ASN A 449 10.74 3.28 10.64
CA ASN A 449 11.40 2.59 11.75
C ASN A 449 12.92 2.45 11.54
N PRO A 450 13.76 3.13 12.34
CA PRO A 450 15.21 3.06 12.21
C PRO A 450 15.80 1.67 12.42
N GLU A 451 15.16 0.81 13.22
CA GLU A 451 15.62 -0.58 13.39
C GLU A 451 15.56 -1.41 12.10
N GLU A 452 14.55 -1.17 11.27
CA GLU A 452 14.40 -1.79 9.95
C GLU A 452 15.31 -1.13 8.91
N ASN A 453 15.82 0.08 9.17
CA ASN A 453 16.54 0.89 8.20
C ASN A 453 18.04 0.93 8.52
N GLU A 454 18.46 1.90 9.34
CA GLU A 454 19.84 2.02 9.84
C GLU A 454 20.26 0.80 10.63
N GLY A 455 19.37 0.21 11.43
CA GLY A 455 19.66 -1.00 12.19
C GLY A 455 20.03 -2.20 11.31
N VAL A 456 19.33 -2.38 10.19
CA VAL A 456 19.67 -3.41 9.19
C VAL A 456 20.96 -3.03 8.43
N THR A 457 21.15 -1.76 8.11
CA THR A 457 22.36 -1.24 7.46
C THR A 457 23.61 -1.50 8.32
N ALA A 458 23.57 -1.13 9.59
CA ALA A 458 24.63 -1.37 10.56
C ALA A 458 24.88 -2.86 10.77
N PHE A 459 23.81 -3.67 10.81
CA PHE A 459 23.93 -5.13 10.86
C PHE A 459 24.69 -5.70 9.65
N ILE A 460 24.40 -5.20 8.43
CA ILE A 460 25.10 -5.64 7.22
C ILE A 460 26.60 -5.37 7.34
N LEU A 461 26.99 -4.12 7.64
CA LEU A 461 28.39 -3.71 7.75
C LEU A 461 29.13 -4.38 8.91
N LYS A 462 28.42 -4.68 10.00
CA LYS A 462 28.99 -5.40 11.15
C LYS A 462 29.24 -6.88 10.83
N LYS A 463 28.25 -7.56 10.23
CA LYS A 463 28.29 -9.02 10.03
C LYS A 463 29.04 -9.43 8.76
N TYR A 464 28.89 -8.71 7.66
CA TYR A 464 29.46 -9.06 6.36
C TYR A 464 30.56 -8.07 6.00
N LYS A 465 31.80 -8.44 6.30
CA LYS A 465 32.99 -7.57 6.10
C LYS A 465 33.33 -7.35 4.64
N GLU A 466 32.83 -8.23 3.78
CA GLU A 466 32.89 -8.08 2.33
C GLU A 466 31.87 -7.08 1.78
N MET A 467 30.94 -6.53 2.58
CA MET A 467 29.97 -5.56 2.11
C MET A 467 30.39 -4.14 2.47
N GLU A 468 30.40 -3.25 1.49
CA GLU A 468 30.68 -1.82 1.65
C GLU A 468 29.42 -1.00 1.34
N LEU A 469 29.09 -0.04 2.19
CA LEU A 469 28.03 0.93 1.92
C LEU A 469 28.54 2.00 0.95
N VAL A 470 27.77 2.24 -0.11
CA VAL A 470 28.07 3.23 -1.14
C VAL A 470 26.91 4.21 -1.30
N ASP A 471 27.19 5.41 -1.82
CA ASP A 471 26.15 6.43 -2.01
C ASP A 471 25.01 5.91 -2.90
N VAL A 472 23.75 6.16 -2.56
CA VAL A 472 22.60 5.72 -3.36
C VAL A 472 22.61 6.29 -4.79
N GLY A 473 23.35 7.37 -5.05
CA GLY A 473 23.55 7.94 -6.39
C GLY A 473 22.37 8.76 -6.88
N VAL A 474 21.45 9.16 -5.99
CA VAL A 474 20.26 9.93 -6.33
C VAL A 474 20.16 11.14 -5.41
N GLY A 475 20.09 12.33 -6.00
CA GLY A 475 19.91 13.60 -5.30
C GLY A 475 18.49 13.83 -4.80
N LEU A 476 17.89 12.81 -4.18
CA LEU A 476 16.54 12.82 -3.60
C LEU A 476 16.55 12.16 -2.23
N GLY A 477 15.83 12.74 -1.28
CA GLY A 477 15.76 12.25 0.10
C GLY A 477 16.87 12.83 0.99
N LYS A 478 16.68 12.71 2.29
CA LYS A 478 17.55 13.18 3.37
C LYS A 478 18.57 12.10 3.76
N MET A 479 19.56 12.47 4.56
CA MET A 479 20.51 11.51 5.14
C MET A 479 19.84 10.60 6.19
N GLY A 480 20.52 9.50 6.53
CA GLY A 480 20.10 8.58 7.60
C GLY A 480 20.06 9.24 8.98
N VAL A 481 19.31 8.63 9.91
CA VAL A 481 19.31 9.03 11.33
C VAL A 481 20.54 8.47 12.06
N GLU A 482 20.77 8.95 13.29
CA GLU A 482 21.83 8.40 14.13
C GLU A 482 21.58 6.95 14.51
N TRP A 483 22.63 6.14 14.43
CA TRP A 483 22.58 4.73 14.78
C TRP A 483 23.95 4.21 15.19
N GLU A 484 24.00 3.36 16.22
CA GLU A 484 25.25 2.76 16.69
C GLU A 484 25.90 1.89 15.61
N GLY A 485 27.13 2.23 15.24
CA GLY A 485 27.89 1.52 14.20
C GLY A 485 27.76 2.10 12.80
N LEU A 486 27.07 3.24 12.62
CA LEU A 486 27.11 4.04 11.40
C LEU A 486 27.79 5.38 11.66
N THR A 487 28.74 5.75 10.79
CA THR A 487 29.35 7.08 10.81
C THR A 487 28.43 8.12 10.17
N GLU A 488 28.74 9.40 10.33
CA GLU A 488 28.03 10.47 9.60
C GLU A 488 28.18 10.30 8.08
N GLU A 489 29.35 9.83 7.61
CA GLU A 489 29.58 9.55 6.20
C GLU A 489 28.66 8.42 5.69
N ASP A 490 28.48 7.36 6.48
CA ASP A 490 27.56 6.27 6.15
C ASP A 490 26.12 6.76 6.06
N ARG A 491 25.71 7.60 7.01
CA ARG A 491 24.37 8.22 7.00
C ARG A 491 24.15 9.10 5.78
N ARG A 492 25.19 9.77 5.28
CA ARG A 492 25.12 10.55 4.03
C ARG A 492 25.04 9.69 2.78
N LYS A 493 25.37 8.39 2.83
CA LYS A 493 25.29 7.48 1.67
C LYS A 493 23.89 6.89 1.48
N VAL A 494 23.11 6.75 2.56
CA VAL A 494 21.71 6.28 2.50
C VAL A 494 20.73 7.40 2.15
N ARG A 495 19.49 7.05 1.77
CA ARG A 495 18.42 8.03 1.54
C ARG A 495 17.18 7.69 2.35
N ARG A 496 16.76 8.67 3.17
CA ARG A 496 15.49 8.69 3.88
C ARG A 496 14.52 9.63 3.18
N PHE A 497 13.31 9.13 2.95
CA PHE A 497 12.19 9.94 2.52
C PHE A 497 11.31 10.09 3.74
N ASP A 498 11.68 11.08 4.54
CA ASP A 498 10.98 11.44 5.75
C ASP A 498 10.21 12.74 5.52
N TRP A 499 9.55 13.18 6.58
CA TRP A 499 8.53 14.20 6.55
C TRP A 499 8.99 15.59 6.09
N CYS A 500 8.02 16.34 5.56
CA CYS A 500 8.10 17.73 5.11
C CYS A 500 8.25 18.68 6.31
N ASP A 501 9.30 19.51 6.32
CA ASP A 501 9.22 20.80 7.00
C ASP A 501 8.32 21.73 6.17
N GLU A 502 7.62 22.68 6.82
CA GLU A 502 6.72 23.61 6.11
C GLU A 502 7.47 24.52 5.12
N GLU A 503 8.74 24.80 5.41
CA GLU A 503 9.66 25.55 4.55
C GLU A 503 10.18 24.71 3.36
N GLU A 504 10.15 23.37 3.46
CA GLU A 504 10.61 22.45 2.41
C GLU A 504 9.45 21.93 1.53
N ARG A 505 8.24 22.52 1.61
CA ARG A 505 7.11 22.15 0.73
C ARG A 505 7.40 22.37 -0.77
N GLU A 506 8.44 23.16 -1.08
CA GLU A 506 8.94 23.37 -2.44
C GLU A 506 9.81 22.21 -2.95
N ASP A 507 10.43 21.42 -2.04
CA ASP A 507 11.28 20.29 -2.41
C ASP A 507 10.44 19.07 -2.82
N MET A 508 10.69 18.59 -4.04
CA MET A 508 10.01 17.45 -4.69
C MET A 508 9.93 16.17 -3.81
N ALA A 509 10.84 16.01 -2.85
CA ALA A 509 10.93 14.83 -1.97
C ALA A 509 10.11 14.95 -0.65
N GLY A 510 9.83 16.17 -0.17
CA GLY A 510 9.29 16.43 1.17
C GLY A 510 7.85 15.96 1.39
N SER A 511 7.05 15.85 0.34
CA SER A 511 5.66 15.39 0.44
C SER A 511 5.43 13.94 -0.02
N SER A 512 6.44 13.08 0.09
CA SER A 512 6.33 11.66 -0.31
C SER A 512 5.90 10.73 0.84
N ILE A 513 5.84 9.42 0.57
CA ILE A 513 5.67 8.40 1.62
C ILE A 513 6.97 8.22 2.39
N GLY A 514 6.87 7.67 3.59
CA GLY A 514 7.99 7.18 4.37
C GLY A 514 8.72 6.06 3.66
N PHE A 515 10.02 6.23 3.45
CA PHE A 515 10.80 5.27 2.70
C PHE A 515 12.29 5.34 3.05
N PHE A 516 12.99 4.22 2.90
CA PHE A 516 14.43 4.14 3.11
C PHE A 516 15.10 3.38 1.98
N VAL A 517 16.31 3.81 1.60
CA VAL A 517 17.15 3.16 0.60
C VAL A 517 18.60 3.14 1.06
N ALA A 518 19.23 1.97 1.00
CA ALA A 518 20.67 1.78 1.18
C ALA A 518 21.23 0.94 0.02
N ARG A 519 22.41 1.32 -0.48
CA ARG A 519 23.11 0.61 -1.58
C ARG A 519 24.45 0.10 -1.08
N PHE A 520 24.75 -1.15 -1.37
CA PHE A 520 25.99 -1.80 -0.98
C PHE A 520 26.67 -2.45 -2.18
N VAL A 521 27.99 -2.53 -2.13
CA VAL A 521 28.81 -3.32 -3.07
C VAL A 521 29.48 -4.44 -2.29
N LYS A 522 29.50 -5.64 -2.87
CA LYS A 522 30.29 -6.76 -2.34
C LYS A 522 31.71 -6.66 -2.89
N ASN A 523 32.70 -6.59 -2.02
CA ASN A 523 34.11 -6.53 -2.40
C ASN A 523 34.51 -7.79 -3.19
N LYS A 524 35.51 -7.62 -4.05
CA LYS A 524 36.00 -8.67 -4.97
C LYS A 524 36.77 -9.77 -4.25
#